data_AF-A0A328FB84-F1
#
_entry.id   AF-A0A328FB84-F1
#
_cell.length_a   1.000
_cell.length_b   1.000
_cell.length_c   1.000
_cell.angle_alpha   90.00
_cell.angle_beta   90.00
_cell.angle_gamma   90.00
#
_symmetry.space_group_name_H-M   'P 1'
#
loop_
_entity.id
_entity.type
_entity.pdbx_description
1 polymer ?
#
loop_
_entity_poly.entity_id
_entity_poly.type
_entity_poly.pdbx_seq_one_letter_code
_entity_poly.pdbx_strand_id
1 'polypeptide(L)'
;MAIEDLYNQFNELFNRAVVHIESIYMKFEAVGLLDGFMERTYAYELYHQLRCAQEVLDYKDFVIHAEPQKQRTLFFRKIIERLINENDNPNKIAFQKSVMPDMLVHMPNNIDINIAMLEVKPEKKQPGKIPEDGQPWRGFAKDIRVIKEFLDGGDDVQGYYRGISLLYKTDYGFNSEDEIKNSYAGIIKGTLGDAWEEYQDRILLLWHKEPASEVVQIPWYEN
;
A
#
# COMPACT_ATOMS: atom_id res chain seq x y z
N MET A 1 -1.83 15.64 -19.29
CA MET A 1 -0.85 15.65 -18.19
C MET A 1 -0.19 14.29 -18.16
N ALA A 2 1.14 14.20 -18.01
CA ALA A 2 1.79 12.90 -17.93
C ALA A 2 1.45 12.22 -16.58
N ILE A 3 1.45 10.89 -16.54
CA ILE A 3 1.18 10.16 -15.29
C ILE A 3 2.20 10.47 -14.19
N GLU A 4 3.43 10.81 -14.59
CA GLU A 4 4.48 11.28 -13.70
C GLU A 4 4.17 12.64 -13.06
N ASP A 5 3.61 13.58 -13.83
CA ASP A 5 3.16 14.87 -13.28
C ASP A 5 2.06 14.67 -12.23
N LEU A 6 1.09 13.80 -12.53
CA LEU A 6 0.00 13.46 -11.60
C LEU A 6 0.54 12.78 -10.34
N TYR A 7 1.52 11.88 -10.49
CA TYR A 7 2.18 11.25 -9.37
C TYR A 7 2.96 12.26 -8.53
N ASN A 8 3.66 13.21 -9.14
CA ASN A 8 4.39 14.26 -8.42
C ASN A 8 3.45 15.14 -7.61
N GLN A 9 2.29 15.53 -8.17
CA GLN A 9 1.23 16.21 -7.42
C GLN A 9 0.73 15.37 -6.23
N PHE A 10 0.45 14.08 -6.47
CA PHE A 10 0.04 13.18 -5.40
C PHE A 10 1.12 13.04 -4.32
N ASN A 11 2.40 12.95 -4.69
CA ASN A 11 3.51 12.83 -3.76
C ASN A 11 3.68 14.09 -2.90
N GLU A 12 3.53 15.29 -3.47
CA GLU A 12 3.51 16.53 -2.69
C GLU A 12 2.36 16.52 -1.67
N LEU A 13 1.16 16.19 -2.13
CA LEU A 13 -0.03 16.10 -1.30
C LEU A 13 0.15 15.06 -0.18
N PHE A 14 0.68 13.88 -0.50
CA PHE A 14 0.98 12.81 0.45
C PHE A 14 1.93 13.31 1.53
N ASN A 15 3.08 13.89 1.17
CA ASN A 15 4.06 14.39 2.13
C ASN A 15 3.49 15.46 3.05
N ARG A 16 2.62 16.34 2.55
CA ARG A 16 1.90 17.32 3.39
C ARG A 16 0.88 16.66 4.32
N ALA A 17 0.21 15.60 3.87
CA ALA A 17 -0.80 14.93 4.68
C ALA A 17 -0.18 14.15 5.86
N VAL A 18 0.94 13.43 5.64
CA VAL A 18 1.51 12.56 6.68
C VAL A 18 1.96 13.34 7.91
N VAL A 19 2.51 14.54 7.72
CA VAL A 19 3.01 15.40 8.81
C VAL A 19 1.89 15.94 9.71
N HIS A 20 0.62 15.73 9.34
CA HIS A 20 -0.54 16.10 10.14
C HIS A 20 -1.20 14.92 10.84
N ILE A 21 -0.67 13.70 10.70
CA ILE A 21 -1.19 12.52 11.39
C ILE A 21 -0.68 12.52 12.83
N GLU A 22 -1.55 12.86 13.77
CA GLU A 22 -1.22 12.91 15.20
C GLU A 22 -1.57 11.61 15.94
N SER A 23 -0.82 11.29 17.01
CA SER A 23 -1.04 10.07 17.79
C SER A 23 -2.41 9.98 18.46
N ILE A 24 -3.02 11.12 18.77
CA ILE A 24 -4.34 11.18 19.42
C ILE A 24 -5.43 10.53 18.57
N TYR A 25 -5.28 10.49 17.24
CA TYR A 25 -6.23 9.85 16.35
C TYR A 25 -5.98 8.35 16.22
N MET A 26 -4.82 7.86 16.60
CA MET A 26 -4.39 6.48 16.33
C MET A 26 -4.36 5.61 17.59
N LYS A 27 -4.21 6.21 18.76
CA LYS A 27 -4.15 5.52 20.04
C LYS A 27 -5.55 5.19 20.55
N PHE A 28 -5.78 3.90 20.78
CA PHE A 28 -6.98 3.46 21.50
C PHE A 28 -6.69 3.41 23.00
N GLU A 29 -7.03 4.48 23.71
CA GLU A 29 -6.89 4.56 25.17
C GLU A 29 -8.07 3.84 25.84
N ALA A 30 -7.90 2.56 26.14
CA ALA A 30 -8.90 1.78 26.88
C ALA A 30 -8.27 1.09 28.10
N VAL A 31 -8.98 1.14 29.22
CA VAL A 31 -8.53 0.54 30.49
C VAL A 31 -8.34 -0.96 30.31
N GLY A 32 -7.09 -1.43 30.45
CA GLY A 32 -6.73 -2.85 30.40
C GLY A 32 -6.39 -3.39 29.01
N LEU A 33 -6.36 -2.57 27.97
CA LEU A 33 -5.76 -2.93 26.68
C LEU A 33 -4.32 -2.46 26.65
N LEU A 34 -3.44 -3.31 26.11
CA LEU A 34 -2.08 -2.89 25.74
C LEU A 34 -2.22 -1.82 24.67
N ASP A 35 -1.51 -0.70 24.83
CA ASP A 35 -1.45 0.41 23.88
C ASP A 35 -1.35 -0.15 22.44
N GLY A 36 -2.37 0.14 21.65
CA GLY A 36 -2.54 -0.46 20.33
C GLY A 36 -2.92 0.61 19.33
N PHE A 37 -1.96 0.99 18.49
CA PHE A 37 -2.26 1.77 17.31
C PHE A 37 -3.18 0.95 16.39
N MET A 38 -4.27 1.56 15.95
CA MET A 38 -5.25 0.88 15.09
C MET A 38 -5.00 1.19 13.61
N GLU A 39 -4.69 0.14 12.83
CA GLU A 39 -4.42 0.23 11.39
C GLU A 39 -5.52 0.97 10.61
N ARG A 40 -6.80 0.64 10.83
CA ARG A 40 -7.91 1.32 10.14
C ARG A 40 -8.02 2.79 10.51
N THR A 41 -7.80 3.12 11.78
CA THR A 41 -7.88 4.51 12.22
C THR A 41 -6.74 5.33 11.64
N TYR A 42 -5.53 4.77 11.56
CA TYR A 42 -4.42 5.38 10.81
C TYR A 42 -4.83 5.63 9.35
N ALA A 43 -5.35 4.61 8.67
CA ALA A 43 -5.73 4.73 7.26
C ALA A 43 -6.82 5.81 7.05
N TYR A 44 -7.84 5.86 7.90
CA TYR A 44 -8.86 6.91 7.81
C TYR A 44 -8.29 8.31 8.09
N GLU A 45 -7.40 8.44 9.06
CA GLU A 45 -6.76 9.73 9.36
C GLU A 45 -5.88 10.20 8.21
N LEU A 46 -5.04 9.31 7.65
CA LEU A 46 -4.28 9.60 6.44
C LEU A 46 -5.20 10.03 5.30
N TYR A 47 -6.31 9.30 5.07
CA TYR A 47 -7.27 9.67 4.03
C TYR A 47 -7.85 11.07 4.26
N HIS A 48 -8.24 11.39 5.49
CA HIS A 48 -8.75 12.70 5.84
C HIS A 48 -7.72 13.80 5.57
N GLN A 49 -6.48 13.63 6.04
CA GLN A 49 -5.40 14.61 5.81
C GLN A 49 -5.06 14.78 4.33
N LEU A 50 -5.09 13.69 3.55
CA LEU A 50 -4.93 13.74 2.09
C LEU A 50 -6.03 14.61 1.45
N ARG A 51 -7.29 14.46 1.88
CA ARG A 51 -8.41 15.27 1.35
C ARG A 51 -8.29 16.74 1.74
N CYS A 52 -7.91 17.05 2.98
CA CYS A 52 -7.64 18.42 3.40
C CYS A 52 -6.50 19.05 2.59
N ALA A 53 -5.38 18.35 2.43
CA ALA A 53 -4.26 18.83 1.62
C ALA A 53 -4.66 19.02 0.14
N GLN A 54 -5.51 18.15 -0.41
CA GLN A 54 -6.02 18.26 -1.77
C GLN A 54 -6.80 19.57 -1.99
N GLU A 55 -7.66 19.95 -1.03
CA GLU A 55 -8.44 21.18 -1.10
C GLU A 55 -7.55 22.43 -1.02
N VAL A 56 -6.51 22.40 -0.18
CA VAL A 56 -5.56 23.52 -0.04
C VAL A 56 -4.70 23.70 -1.29
N LEU A 57 -4.26 22.61 -1.91
CA LEU A 57 -3.41 22.62 -3.10
C LEU A 57 -4.17 22.80 -4.42
N ASP A 58 -5.50 22.69 -4.39
CA ASP A 58 -6.40 22.73 -5.55
C ASP A 58 -6.11 21.66 -6.63
N TYR A 59 -5.61 20.48 -6.22
CA TYR A 59 -5.36 19.36 -7.14
C TYR A 59 -6.64 18.61 -7.45
N LYS A 60 -7.23 18.90 -8.62
CA LYS A 60 -8.52 18.35 -9.08
C LYS A 60 -8.39 17.26 -10.16
N ASP A 61 -7.18 17.01 -10.65
CA ASP A 61 -6.94 16.10 -11.78
C ASP A 61 -7.02 14.61 -11.40
N PHE A 62 -7.05 14.29 -10.10
CA PHE A 62 -7.19 12.93 -9.59
C PHE A 62 -8.12 12.84 -8.37
N VAL A 63 -8.62 11.63 -8.12
CA VAL A 63 -9.45 11.30 -6.97
C VAL A 63 -8.73 10.32 -6.05
N ILE A 64 -8.97 10.47 -4.75
CA ILE A 64 -8.46 9.58 -3.70
C ILE A 64 -9.67 8.84 -3.12
N HIS A 65 -9.63 7.51 -3.14
CA HIS A 65 -10.64 6.65 -2.57
C HIS A 65 -10.05 5.81 -1.45
N ALA A 66 -10.64 5.90 -0.25
CA ALA A 66 -10.41 4.95 0.83
C ALA A 66 -11.43 3.80 0.77
N GLU A 67 -11.01 2.62 1.22
CA GLU A 67 -11.82 1.40 1.30
C GLU A 67 -12.68 1.11 0.04
N PRO A 68 -12.06 0.94 -1.14
CA PRO A 68 -12.81 0.74 -2.36
C PRO A 68 -13.73 -0.49 -2.30
N GLN A 69 -14.93 -0.40 -2.85
CA GLN A 69 -15.85 -1.54 -2.90
C GLN A 69 -15.40 -2.57 -3.95
N LYS A 70 -14.95 -3.74 -3.45
CA LYS A 70 -14.43 -4.88 -4.25
C LYS A 70 -15.24 -5.22 -5.50
N GLN A 71 -16.56 -5.30 -5.39
CA GLN A 71 -17.40 -5.87 -6.47
C GLN A 71 -17.87 -4.85 -7.51
N ARG A 72 -17.48 -3.58 -7.39
CA ARG A 72 -18.02 -2.50 -8.24
C ARG A 72 -16.99 -1.83 -9.14
N THR A 73 -15.72 -2.21 -9.06
CA THR A 73 -14.68 -1.61 -9.91
C THR A 73 -14.38 -2.53 -11.09
N LEU A 74 -14.43 -1.97 -12.31
CA LEU A 74 -14.05 -2.69 -13.53
C LEU A 74 -12.60 -3.17 -13.44
N PHE A 75 -11.70 -2.31 -12.94
CA PHE A 75 -10.30 -2.63 -12.71
C PHE A 75 -10.10 -3.93 -11.92
N PHE A 76 -10.77 -4.08 -10.78
CA PHE A 76 -10.64 -5.28 -9.97
C PHE A 76 -11.20 -6.53 -10.65
N ARG A 77 -12.32 -6.38 -11.35
CA ARG A 77 -12.88 -7.46 -12.16
C ARG A 77 -11.87 -7.94 -13.21
N LYS A 78 -11.14 -7.03 -13.86
CA LYS A 78 -10.13 -7.36 -14.86
C LYS A 78 -8.90 -8.06 -14.29
N ILE A 79 -8.42 -7.62 -13.13
CA ILE A 79 -7.40 -8.37 -12.38
C ILE A 79 -7.87 -9.79 -12.08
N ILE A 80 -9.10 -9.95 -11.59
CA ILE A 80 -9.66 -11.27 -11.28
C ILE A 80 -9.75 -12.14 -12.54
N GLU A 81 -10.26 -11.59 -13.64
CA GLU A 81 -10.39 -12.31 -14.92
C GLU A 81 -9.02 -12.80 -15.41
N ARG A 82 -7.98 -11.93 -15.42
CA ARG A 82 -6.60 -12.33 -15.72
C ARG A 82 -6.13 -13.46 -14.81
N LEU A 83 -6.27 -13.28 -13.50
CA LEU A 83 -5.78 -14.26 -12.51
C LEU A 83 -6.46 -15.62 -12.60
N ILE A 84 -7.73 -15.66 -13.01
CA ILE A 84 -8.48 -16.90 -13.30
C ILE A 84 -7.92 -17.54 -14.57
N ASN A 85 -7.72 -16.77 -15.64
CA ASN A 85 -7.23 -17.29 -16.92
C ASN A 85 -5.80 -17.84 -16.81
N GLU A 86 -4.97 -17.29 -15.91
CA GLU A 86 -3.60 -17.72 -15.67
C GLU A 86 -3.48 -18.97 -14.76
N ASN A 87 -4.54 -19.45 -14.09
CA ASN A 87 -4.41 -20.47 -13.05
C ASN A 87 -5.52 -21.54 -12.98
N ASP A 88 -5.11 -22.81 -12.92
CA ASP A 88 -5.96 -23.96 -12.52
C ASP A 88 -6.03 -24.18 -10.99
N ASN A 89 -5.42 -23.32 -10.16
CA ASN A 89 -5.30 -23.56 -8.71
C ASN A 89 -6.38 -22.83 -7.86
N PRO A 90 -7.32 -23.56 -7.23
CA PRO A 90 -8.42 -22.98 -6.45
C PRO A 90 -7.98 -22.21 -5.19
N ASN A 91 -6.78 -22.42 -4.65
CA ASN A 91 -6.27 -21.65 -3.50
C ASN A 91 -5.86 -20.22 -3.90
N LYS A 92 -5.54 -19.97 -5.18
CA LYS A 92 -5.36 -18.61 -5.72
C LYS A 92 -6.70 -17.89 -5.94
N ILE A 93 -7.80 -18.64 -6.12
CA ILE A 93 -9.16 -18.10 -6.27
C ILE A 93 -9.70 -17.52 -4.95
N ALA A 94 -9.29 -18.05 -3.80
CA ALA A 94 -9.68 -17.49 -2.49
C ALA A 94 -9.02 -16.13 -2.19
N PHE A 95 -7.78 -15.90 -2.67
CA PHE A 95 -7.10 -14.60 -2.63
C PHE A 95 -7.94 -13.53 -3.35
N GLN A 96 -8.51 -13.89 -4.52
CA GLN A 96 -9.30 -13.00 -5.40
C GLN A 96 -10.55 -12.38 -4.75
N LYS A 97 -11.12 -12.95 -3.67
CA LYS A 97 -12.34 -12.40 -3.03
C LYS A 97 -12.06 -11.40 -1.91
N SER A 98 -10.83 -11.29 -1.43
CA SER A 98 -10.57 -10.68 -0.12
C SER A 98 -9.65 -9.48 -0.09
N VAL A 99 -8.93 -9.16 -1.17
CA VAL A 99 -7.88 -8.14 -1.08
C VAL A 99 -8.21 -6.89 -1.87
N MET A 100 -8.24 -5.79 -1.14
CA MET A 100 -8.53 -4.46 -1.61
C MET A 100 -7.59 -3.55 -0.83
N PRO A 101 -6.82 -2.71 -1.50
CA PRO A 101 -5.91 -1.83 -0.80
C PRO A 101 -6.66 -0.83 0.03
N ASP A 102 -5.98 -0.26 1.02
CA ASP A 102 -6.55 0.74 1.90
C ASP A 102 -6.95 2.00 1.11
N MET A 103 -6.14 2.39 0.11
CA MET A 103 -6.44 3.52 -0.76
C MET A 103 -6.05 3.32 -2.21
N LEU A 104 -6.78 4.00 -3.09
CA LEU A 104 -6.52 4.11 -4.52
C LEU A 104 -6.54 5.58 -4.95
N VAL A 105 -5.58 5.93 -5.81
CA VAL A 105 -5.44 7.26 -6.42
C VAL A 105 -5.44 7.10 -7.93
N HIS A 106 -6.41 7.71 -8.61
CA HIS A 106 -6.57 7.57 -10.05
C HIS A 106 -7.24 8.80 -10.66
N MET A 107 -7.15 8.93 -11.98
CA MET A 107 -7.87 9.96 -12.71
C MET A 107 -9.37 9.61 -12.78
N PRO A 108 -10.28 10.51 -12.39
CA PRO A 108 -11.71 10.21 -12.40
C PRO A 108 -12.22 9.85 -13.80
N ASN A 109 -13.04 8.80 -13.89
CA ASN A 109 -13.60 8.24 -15.12
C ASN A 109 -12.57 7.77 -16.17
N ASN A 110 -11.32 7.51 -15.76
CA ASN A 110 -10.29 7.00 -16.62
C ASN A 110 -9.58 5.80 -15.97
N ILE A 111 -9.84 4.61 -16.50
CA ILE A 111 -9.25 3.36 -15.98
C ILE A 111 -7.83 3.12 -16.47
N ASP A 112 -7.34 3.91 -17.43
CA ASP A 112 -6.00 3.77 -18.01
C ASP A 112 -4.97 4.62 -17.27
N ILE A 113 -5.41 5.57 -16.43
CA ILE A 113 -4.53 6.45 -15.65
C ILE A 113 -4.73 6.19 -14.16
N ASN A 114 -4.03 5.16 -13.67
CA ASN A 114 -4.00 4.73 -12.28
C ASN A 114 -2.68 5.18 -11.62
N ILE A 115 -2.75 6.11 -10.67
CA ILE A 115 -1.58 6.87 -10.19
C ILE A 115 -0.85 6.11 -9.08
N ALA A 116 -1.54 5.84 -7.97
CA ALA A 116 -0.95 5.15 -6.84
C ALA A 116 -1.96 4.27 -6.11
N MET A 117 -1.52 3.15 -5.59
CA MET A 117 -2.26 2.37 -4.61
C MET A 117 -1.45 2.32 -3.30
N LEU A 118 -2.15 2.30 -2.17
CA LEU A 118 -1.53 2.35 -0.85
C LEU A 118 -2.06 1.21 0.01
N GLU A 119 -1.13 0.53 0.69
CA GLU A 119 -1.39 -0.36 1.81
C GLU A 119 -0.72 0.21 3.06
N VAL A 120 -1.48 0.35 4.14
CA VAL A 120 -1.04 0.81 5.44
C VAL A 120 -0.92 -0.39 6.38
N LYS A 121 0.20 -0.48 7.09
CA LYS A 121 0.41 -1.53 8.11
C LYS A 121 1.16 -0.98 9.32
N PRO A 122 0.87 -1.50 10.53
CA PRO A 122 1.81 -1.35 11.63
C PRO A 122 3.10 -2.11 11.29
N GLU A 123 4.23 -1.55 11.67
CA GLU A 123 5.48 -2.28 11.60
C GLU A 123 5.46 -3.49 12.55
N LYS A 124 6.09 -4.59 12.13
CA LYS A 124 6.17 -5.83 12.91
C LYS A 124 7.56 -6.43 12.80
N LYS A 125 8.19 -6.77 13.93
CA LYS A 125 9.46 -7.50 13.98
C LYS A 125 9.44 -8.85 13.28
N GLN A 126 8.24 -9.43 13.13
CA GLN A 126 8.00 -10.63 12.32
C GLN A 126 6.87 -10.29 11.33
N PRO A 127 7.19 -9.67 10.18
CA PRO A 127 6.17 -9.17 9.24
C PRO A 127 5.38 -10.30 8.57
N GLY A 128 5.92 -11.51 8.62
CA GLY A 128 5.38 -12.70 7.99
C GLY A 128 6.53 -13.58 7.50
N LYS A 129 6.16 -14.67 6.84
CA LYS A 129 7.09 -15.51 6.08
C LYS A 129 6.52 -15.71 4.68
N ILE A 130 7.39 -15.93 3.72
CA ILE A 130 6.99 -16.43 2.41
C ILE A 130 6.43 -17.83 2.63
N PRO A 131 5.20 -18.13 2.17
CA PRO A 131 4.63 -19.46 2.32
C PRO A 131 5.47 -20.50 1.55
N GLU A 132 5.57 -21.71 2.11
CA GLU A 132 6.02 -22.88 1.35
C GLU A 132 5.00 -23.22 0.26
N ASP A 133 5.43 -23.98 -0.75
CA ASP A 133 4.60 -24.34 -1.90
C ASP A 133 3.22 -24.89 -1.48
N GLY A 134 2.17 -24.29 -2.05
CA GLY A 134 0.79 -24.66 -1.79
C GLY A 134 0.13 -24.01 -0.56
N GLN A 135 0.87 -23.28 0.29
CA GLN A 135 0.30 -22.55 1.42
C GLN A 135 -0.25 -21.16 1.03
N PRO A 136 -1.27 -20.64 1.75
CA PRO A 136 -1.80 -19.30 1.49
C PRO A 136 -0.81 -18.22 1.94
N TRP A 137 -0.72 -17.15 1.15
CA TRP A 137 0.04 -15.95 1.49
C TRP A 137 -0.57 -15.24 2.71
N ARG A 138 0.29 -14.85 3.66
CA ARG A 138 -0.11 -14.22 4.93
C ARG A 138 0.81 -13.04 5.26
N GLY A 139 0.29 -12.14 6.09
CA GLY A 139 1.04 -10.96 6.56
C GLY A 139 1.55 -10.12 5.39
N PHE A 140 2.74 -9.55 5.57
CA PHE A 140 3.30 -8.60 4.62
C PHE A 140 3.50 -9.15 3.20
N ALA A 141 3.85 -10.43 3.07
CA ALA A 141 4.01 -11.08 1.77
C ALA A 141 2.70 -11.10 0.96
N LYS A 142 1.56 -11.22 1.64
CA LYS A 142 0.24 -11.10 1.01
C LYS A 142 0.06 -9.70 0.43
N ASP A 143 0.42 -8.68 1.19
CA ASP A 143 0.22 -7.28 0.83
C ASP A 143 1.12 -6.88 -0.35
N ILE A 144 2.39 -7.29 -0.35
CA ILE A 144 3.29 -7.12 -1.51
C ILE A 144 2.74 -7.80 -2.76
N ARG A 145 2.16 -8.99 -2.62
CA ARG A 145 1.52 -9.65 -3.75
C ARG A 145 0.35 -8.82 -4.29
N VAL A 146 -0.47 -8.23 -3.43
CA VAL A 146 -1.58 -7.36 -3.86
C VAL A 146 -1.06 -6.15 -4.62
N ILE A 147 -0.03 -5.50 -4.06
CA ILE A 147 0.63 -4.37 -4.72
C ILE A 147 1.09 -4.79 -6.12
N LYS A 148 1.77 -5.94 -6.25
CA LYS A 148 2.19 -6.49 -7.54
C LYS A 148 1.02 -6.66 -8.50
N GLU A 149 -0.08 -7.30 -8.08
CA GLU A 149 -1.23 -7.52 -8.96
C GLU A 149 -1.84 -6.19 -9.46
N PHE A 150 -1.90 -5.17 -8.60
CA PHE A 150 -2.39 -3.84 -8.97
C PHE A 150 -1.43 -3.09 -9.90
N LEU A 151 -0.12 -3.27 -9.72
CA LEU A 151 0.89 -2.72 -10.61
C LEU A 151 0.85 -3.37 -12.00
N ASP A 152 0.53 -4.66 -12.07
CA ASP A 152 0.46 -5.39 -13.33
C ASP A 152 -0.83 -5.08 -14.11
N GLY A 153 -1.91 -4.68 -13.43
CA GLY A 153 -3.19 -4.36 -14.08
C GLY A 153 -3.96 -5.60 -14.56
N GLY A 154 -4.66 -5.50 -15.68
CA GLY A 154 -5.32 -6.62 -16.35
C GLY A 154 -5.07 -6.59 -17.85
N ASP A 155 -5.58 -7.58 -18.59
CA ASP A 155 -5.32 -7.74 -20.04
C ASP A 155 -5.65 -6.48 -20.87
N ASP A 156 -6.67 -5.73 -20.45
CA ASP A 156 -7.17 -4.52 -21.11
C ASP A 156 -7.24 -3.30 -20.18
N VAL A 157 -6.52 -3.33 -19.05
CA VAL A 157 -6.50 -2.20 -18.10
C VAL A 157 -5.09 -1.98 -17.57
N GLN A 158 -4.57 -0.77 -17.79
CA GLN A 158 -3.23 -0.40 -17.33
C GLN A 158 -3.14 -0.46 -15.80
N GLY A 159 -2.09 -1.09 -15.27
CA GLY A 159 -1.84 -1.14 -13.84
C GLY A 159 -1.49 0.22 -13.21
N TYR A 160 -1.37 0.24 -11.90
CA TYR A 160 -1.01 1.45 -11.16
C TYR A 160 0.45 1.85 -11.42
N TYR A 161 0.72 3.16 -11.47
CA TYR A 161 2.07 3.69 -11.69
C TYR A 161 2.98 3.46 -10.48
N ARG A 162 2.45 3.59 -9.26
CA ARG A 162 3.15 3.28 -8.00
C ARG A 162 2.32 2.43 -7.04
N GLY A 163 3.01 1.58 -6.31
CA GLY A 163 2.49 0.82 -5.20
C GLY A 163 3.23 1.22 -3.93
N ILE A 164 2.49 1.64 -2.90
CA ILE A 164 3.08 2.17 -1.68
C ILE A 164 2.71 1.25 -0.53
N SER A 165 3.72 0.73 0.14
CA SER A 165 3.60 0.06 1.42
C SER A 165 4.04 1.02 2.52
N LEU A 166 3.09 1.60 3.24
CA LEU A 166 3.34 2.53 4.33
C LEU A 166 3.32 1.80 5.68
N LEU A 167 4.47 1.75 6.33
CA LEU A 167 4.63 1.25 7.69
C LEU A 167 4.56 2.40 8.68
N TYR A 168 3.79 2.27 9.75
CA TYR A 168 3.88 3.20 10.89
C TYR A 168 4.48 2.52 12.12
N LYS A 169 5.24 3.31 12.88
CA LYS A 169 5.91 2.84 14.09
C LYS A 169 4.92 2.46 15.18
N THR A 170 5.24 1.40 15.90
CA THR A 170 4.52 0.97 17.11
C THR A 170 5.47 0.93 18.29
N ASP A 171 4.92 0.87 19.51
CA ASP A 171 5.72 0.84 20.74
C ASP A 171 6.68 -0.37 20.84
N TYR A 172 6.41 -1.43 20.07
CA TYR A 172 7.22 -2.66 20.03
C TYR A 172 7.99 -2.85 18.73
N GLY A 173 7.98 -1.85 17.85
CA GLY A 173 8.51 -1.96 16.52
C GLY A 173 10.02 -1.71 16.43
N PHE A 174 10.46 -1.13 15.33
CA PHE A 174 11.88 -1.03 14.96
C PHE A 174 12.53 0.25 15.48
N ASN A 175 13.83 0.20 15.68
CA ASN A 175 14.62 1.33 16.16
C ASN A 175 15.35 2.08 15.05
N SER A 176 15.56 1.44 13.89
CA SER A 176 16.27 2.04 12.76
C SER A 176 15.68 1.59 11.42
N GLU A 177 16.00 2.37 10.38
CA GLU A 177 15.68 2.07 8.99
C GLU A 177 16.35 0.77 8.53
N ASP A 178 17.57 0.49 9.00
CA ASP A 178 18.29 -0.75 8.71
C ASP A 178 17.54 -1.98 9.23
N GLU A 179 16.95 -1.92 10.42
CA GLU A 179 16.16 -3.04 10.95
C GLU A 179 14.92 -3.31 10.09
N ILE A 180 14.26 -2.26 9.59
CA ILE A 180 13.13 -2.40 8.66
C ILE A 180 13.59 -2.96 7.34
N LYS A 181 14.63 -2.37 6.73
CA LYS A 181 15.22 -2.84 5.47
C LYS A 181 15.53 -4.34 5.57
N ASN A 182 16.25 -4.77 6.58
CA ASN A 182 16.63 -6.17 6.78
C ASN A 182 15.42 -7.10 7.01
N SER A 183 14.35 -6.60 7.65
CA SER A 183 13.16 -7.41 7.96
C SER A 183 12.21 -7.55 6.77
N TYR A 184 12.11 -6.52 5.92
CA TYR A 184 11.11 -6.45 4.84
C TYR A 184 11.69 -6.72 3.45
N ALA A 185 12.95 -6.35 3.17
CA ALA A 185 13.56 -6.49 1.84
C ALA A 185 13.53 -7.94 1.33
N GLY A 186 13.89 -8.90 2.18
CA GLY A 186 13.85 -10.33 1.82
C GLY A 186 12.44 -10.83 1.52
N ILE A 187 11.43 -10.32 2.23
CA ILE A 187 10.02 -10.65 1.97
C ILE A 187 9.57 -10.06 0.64
N ILE A 188 9.92 -8.81 0.34
CA ILE A 188 9.58 -8.15 -0.92
C ILE A 188 10.22 -8.92 -2.09
N LYS A 189 11.55 -9.06 -2.08
CA LYS A 189 12.29 -9.76 -3.14
C LYS A 189 11.79 -11.18 -3.34
N GLY A 190 11.62 -11.95 -2.25
CA GLY A 190 11.14 -13.32 -2.36
C GLY A 190 9.66 -13.44 -2.75
N THR A 191 8.82 -12.44 -2.48
CA THR A 191 7.42 -12.40 -2.99
C THR A 191 7.38 -12.10 -4.49
N LEU A 192 8.26 -11.21 -4.96
CA LEU A 192 8.35 -10.82 -6.37
C LEU A 192 9.10 -11.85 -7.22
N GLY A 193 9.95 -12.69 -6.59
CA GLY A 193 10.76 -13.69 -7.28
C GLY A 193 11.75 -13.05 -8.25
N ASP A 194 11.96 -13.67 -9.41
CA ASP A 194 12.91 -13.20 -10.42
C ASP A 194 12.54 -11.85 -11.04
N ALA A 195 11.28 -11.41 -10.87
CA ALA A 195 10.81 -10.14 -11.42
C ALA A 195 11.09 -8.93 -10.52
N TRP A 196 11.76 -9.10 -9.36
CA TRP A 196 11.89 -8.02 -8.37
C TRP A 196 12.53 -6.74 -8.93
N GLU A 197 13.47 -6.84 -9.87
CA GLU A 197 14.14 -5.69 -10.51
C GLU A 197 13.17 -4.80 -11.29
N GLU A 198 12.09 -5.38 -11.86
CA GLU A 198 11.05 -4.63 -12.58
C GLU A 198 10.25 -3.71 -11.64
N TYR A 199 10.15 -4.09 -10.36
CA TYR A 199 9.33 -3.40 -9.38
C TYR A 199 10.12 -2.49 -8.44
N GLN A 200 11.45 -2.45 -8.52
CA GLN A 200 12.28 -1.70 -7.57
C GLN A 200 11.93 -0.20 -7.52
N ASP A 201 11.60 0.38 -8.68
CA ASP A 201 11.20 1.79 -8.81
C ASP A 201 9.68 1.99 -8.72
N ARG A 202 8.91 0.89 -8.69
CA ARG A 202 7.44 0.93 -8.70
C ARG A 202 6.84 0.68 -7.32
N ILE A 203 7.52 -0.08 -6.47
CA ILE A 203 7.10 -0.39 -5.10
C ILE A 203 7.92 0.45 -4.11
N LEU A 204 7.24 1.34 -3.40
CA LEU A 204 7.83 2.17 -2.37
C LEU A 204 7.53 1.57 -0.99
N LEU A 205 8.59 1.29 -0.22
CA LEU A 205 8.49 0.98 1.19
C LEU A 205 8.72 2.27 1.98
N LEU A 206 7.68 2.79 2.61
CA LEU A 206 7.73 4.02 3.39
C LEU A 206 7.58 3.71 4.88
N TRP A 207 8.26 4.49 5.72
CA TRP A 207 8.20 4.38 7.17
C TRP A 207 7.85 5.72 7.82
N HIS A 208 6.69 5.78 8.48
CA HIS A 208 6.28 6.88 9.32
C HIS A 208 6.69 6.57 10.77
N LYS A 209 7.86 7.08 11.15
CA LYS A 209 8.51 6.74 12.41
C LYS A 209 7.85 7.42 13.62
N GLU A 210 7.41 8.65 13.47
CA GLU A 210 6.86 9.44 14.57
C GLU A 210 5.59 10.15 14.09
N PRO A 211 4.54 10.25 14.91
CA PRO A 211 3.38 11.09 14.57
C PRO A 211 3.82 12.52 14.27
N ALA A 212 3.12 13.17 13.34
CA ALA A 212 3.43 14.51 12.87
C ALA A 212 4.88 14.69 12.36
N SER A 213 5.47 13.63 11.80
CA SER A 213 6.78 13.67 11.15
C SER A 213 6.67 13.38 9.66
N GLU A 214 7.77 13.58 8.94
CA GLU A 214 7.88 13.09 7.57
C GLU A 214 7.95 11.55 7.55
N VAL A 215 7.64 10.95 6.41
CA VAL A 215 7.96 9.55 6.13
C VAL A 215 9.37 9.42 5.56
N VAL A 216 10.02 8.30 5.83
CA VAL A 216 11.29 7.94 5.20
C VAL A 216 11.08 6.81 4.21
N GLN A 217 11.66 6.94 3.02
CA GLN A 217 11.69 5.84 2.05
C GLN A 217 12.81 4.87 2.40
N ILE A 218 12.46 3.60 2.59
CA ILE A 218 13.41 2.53 2.89
C ILE A 218 13.91 1.92 1.57
N PRO A 219 15.23 1.98 1.27
CA PRO A 219 15.79 1.42 0.04
C PRO A 219 15.89 -0.11 0.13
N TRP A 220 14.76 -0.78 -0.07
CA TRP A 220 14.63 -2.24 0.13
C TRP A 220 15.35 -3.08 -0.94
N TYR A 221 15.79 -2.47 -2.04
CA TYR A 221 16.49 -3.16 -3.13
C TYR A 221 18.02 -3.07 -3.01
N GLU A 222 18.56 -2.04 -2.38
CA GLU A 222 20.00 -1.85 -2.18
C GLU A 222 20.53 -2.85 -1.15
N ASN A 223 21.75 -3.36 -1.33
CA ASN A 223 22.41 -4.20 -0.32
C ASN A 223 23.14 -3.33 0.69
#